data_AF-A0A7V5GT28-F1
#
_entry.id   AF-A0A7V5GT28-F1
#
_cell.length_a   1.000
_cell.length_b   1.000
_cell.length_c   1.000
_cell.angle_alpha   90.00
_cell.angle_beta   90.00
_cell.angle_gamma   90.00
#
_symmetry.space_group_name_H-M   'P 1'
#
loop_
_entity.id
_entity.type
_entity.pdbx_description
1 polymer ?
#
loop_
_entity_poly.entity_id
_entity_poly.type
_entity_poly.pdbx_seq_one_letter_code
_entity_poly.pdbx_strand_id
1 'polypeptide(L)'
;MIDDQIHCEGGLKHKPVKPLDAPVLAQSHTPIYKMHRYWARRPYNVFAHIIQHYTNPGDLVLDPFCGGGVTVVESLKLRRRVVGIDINPLATWITQVEVEPVDLDELEAAFNEWYKWCVEQVSPLFTAECGKCGNRDAQAEWYEWSNVVVCPDCGKDVVLAEAEKRKNAIYMCPHKGCKGKFKPAKLERRSDKMIWVKTRCDKCKETDIRKPRPSDLRLAGKIERNEKKIVREEKLFIPDDEFPDMNYVRENDLYTKGFKYFKDYFTSRQRIAISRILKFLEQCSYKRDVYYSLLTVFTASLRNTNRLSARNPNWRGGNPEWGGHMYWPPSVYCEASTIQLIAKNI
;
A
#
# COMPACT_ATOMS: atom_id res chain seq x y z
N MET A 1 53.83 -13.97 -21.62
CA MET A 1 53.63 -15.31 -21.05
C MET A 1 53.15 -15.12 -19.63
N ILE A 2 51.84 -15.14 -19.45
CA ILE A 2 51.18 -15.23 -18.14
C ILE A 2 50.51 -16.61 -18.16
N ASP A 3 50.77 -17.35 -17.10
CA ASP A 3 50.50 -18.78 -16.95
C ASP A 3 48.99 -19.05 -16.89
N ASP A 4 48.44 -19.65 -17.95
CA ASP A 4 47.09 -20.19 -18.02
C ASP A 4 47.06 -21.59 -17.41
N GLN A 5 47.14 -21.72 -16.09
CA GLN A 5 46.87 -22.99 -15.40
C GLN A 5 46.13 -22.80 -14.09
N ILE A 6 44.82 -22.51 -14.20
CA ILE A 6 43.87 -23.00 -13.19
C ILE A 6 43.40 -24.37 -13.68
N HIS A 7 44.12 -25.42 -13.27
CA HIS A 7 43.65 -26.79 -13.40
C HIS A 7 42.46 -27.02 -12.45
N CYS A 8 41.24 -26.92 -12.97
CA CYS A 8 40.04 -27.45 -12.30
C CYS A 8 40.01 -28.97 -12.44
N GLU A 9 40.83 -29.69 -11.67
CA GLU A 9 40.69 -31.12 -11.51
C GLU A 9 39.42 -31.41 -10.70
N GLY A 10 38.40 -31.96 -11.39
CA GLY A 10 37.11 -32.31 -10.79
C GLY A 10 35.94 -31.53 -11.37
N GLY A 11 35.78 -31.52 -12.70
CA GLY A 11 34.57 -31.00 -13.34
C GLY A 11 33.33 -31.70 -12.75
N LEU A 12 32.40 -30.91 -12.19
CA LEU A 12 31.10 -31.41 -11.72
C LEU A 12 30.44 -32.21 -12.84
N LYS A 13 30.48 -33.55 -12.74
CA LYS A 13 29.73 -34.43 -13.62
C LYS A 13 28.25 -34.31 -13.28
N HIS A 14 27.60 -33.25 -13.75
CA HIS A 14 26.16 -33.13 -13.65
C HIS A 14 25.52 -34.29 -14.45
N LYS A 15 24.71 -35.11 -13.78
CA LYS A 15 23.91 -36.12 -14.46
C LYS A 15 23.00 -35.40 -15.48
N PRO A 16 22.81 -35.94 -16.69
CA PRO A 16 21.84 -35.38 -17.64
C PRO A 16 20.46 -35.34 -16.99
N VAL A 17 19.91 -34.14 -16.78
CA VAL A 17 18.54 -33.96 -16.29
C VAL A 17 17.62 -33.90 -17.50
N LYS A 18 16.57 -34.74 -17.52
CA LYS A 18 15.56 -34.68 -18.60
C LYS A 18 14.82 -33.33 -18.54
N PRO A 19 14.56 -32.65 -19.66
CA PRO A 19 13.72 -31.45 -19.63
C PRO A 19 12.33 -31.74 -19.07
N LEU A 20 11.73 -30.75 -18.41
CA LEU A 20 10.31 -30.79 -18.05
C LEU A 20 9.45 -30.87 -19.32
N ASP A 21 8.54 -31.83 -19.37
CA ASP A 21 7.68 -32.14 -20.52
C ASP A 21 6.19 -31.81 -20.28
N ALA A 22 5.82 -31.43 -19.05
CA ALA A 22 4.47 -31.05 -18.68
C ALA A 22 4.45 -29.75 -17.84
N PRO A 23 3.43 -28.89 -18.01
CA PRO A 23 3.26 -27.69 -17.19
C PRO A 23 2.73 -28.03 -15.80
N VAL A 24 3.17 -27.26 -14.80
CA VAL A 24 2.60 -27.29 -13.44
C VAL A 24 1.52 -26.22 -13.33
N LEU A 25 0.32 -26.60 -12.90
CA LEU A 25 -0.77 -25.65 -12.66
C LEU A 25 -0.43 -24.72 -11.48
N ALA A 26 -0.53 -23.42 -11.71
CA ALA A 26 -0.23 -22.40 -10.71
C ALA A 26 -1.21 -22.44 -9.54
N GLN A 27 -0.69 -22.41 -8.31
CA GLN A 27 -1.48 -22.32 -7.09
C GLN A 27 -1.50 -20.89 -6.54
N SER A 28 -2.50 -20.61 -5.69
CA SER A 28 -2.60 -19.33 -4.98
C SER A 28 -1.48 -19.18 -3.96
N HIS A 29 -0.91 -17.98 -3.87
CA HIS A 29 0.14 -17.66 -2.91
C HIS A 29 -0.24 -18.00 -1.46
N THR A 30 0.72 -18.55 -0.71
CA THR A 30 0.65 -18.79 0.74
C THR A 30 0.93 -17.50 1.53
N PRO A 31 0.73 -17.49 2.87
CA PRO A 31 0.88 -16.27 3.69
C PRO A 31 2.21 -15.54 3.54
N ILE A 32 3.34 -16.26 3.45
CA ILE A 32 4.67 -15.65 3.29
C ILE A 32 4.74 -14.68 2.10
N TYR A 33 4.12 -15.05 0.98
CA TYR A 33 4.09 -14.25 -0.25
C TYR A 33 3.01 -13.16 -0.25
N LYS A 34 2.20 -13.10 0.81
CA LYS A 34 1.11 -12.12 0.99
C LYS A 34 1.44 -11.06 2.04
N MET A 35 2.47 -11.27 2.86
CA MET A 35 2.92 -10.32 3.90
C MET A 35 3.21 -8.93 3.31
N HIS A 36 3.88 -8.88 2.16
CA HIS A 36 4.11 -7.64 1.43
C HIS A 36 3.82 -7.83 -0.07
N ARG A 37 2.92 -7.04 -0.65
CA ARG A 37 2.60 -7.20 -2.08
C ARG A 37 3.79 -6.81 -2.95
N TYR A 38 4.03 -7.63 -3.97
CA TYR A 38 4.96 -7.36 -5.06
C TYR A 38 4.28 -7.80 -6.37
N TRP A 39 4.18 -6.91 -7.36
CA TRP A 39 3.26 -7.06 -8.51
C TRP A 39 3.63 -8.17 -9.50
N ALA A 40 4.88 -8.62 -9.51
CA ALA A 40 5.39 -9.60 -10.48
C ALA A 40 5.79 -10.95 -9.84
N ARG A 41 5.19 -11.33 -8.71
CA ARG A 41 5.50 -12.62 -8.06
C ARG A 41 5.08 -13.80 -8.95
N ARG A 42 5.95 -14.80 -9.00
CA ARG A 42 5.72 -16.05 -9.74
C ARG A 42 5.02 -17.08 -8.85
N PRO A 43 4.22 -18.00 -9.41
CA PRO A 43 3.59 -19.06 -8.61
C PRO A 43 4.64 -19.93 -7.91
N TYR A 44 4.59 -19.97 -6.58
CA TYR A 44 5.62 -20.62 -5.76
C TYR A 44 5.77 -22.11 -6.08
N ASN A 45 4.66 -22.82 -6.29
CA ASN A 45 4.66 -24.26 -6.53
C ASN A 45 5.31 -24.64 -7.86
N VAL A 46 5.21 -23.76 -8.86
CA VAL A 46 5.88 -23.94 -10.16
C VAL A 46 7.39 -23.81 -9.98
N PHE A 47 7.84 -22.79 -9.24
CA PHE A 47 9.27 -22.56 -8.99
C PHE A 47 9.87 -23.63 -8.09
N ALA A 48 9.15 -24.07 -7.04
CA ALA A 48 9.54 -25.20 -6.22
C ALA A 48 9.75 -26.47 -7.06
N HIS A 49 8.85 -26.75 -8.01
CA HIS A 49 8.99 -27.89 -8.91
C HIS A 49 10.22 -27.77 -9.83
N ILE A 50 10.46 -26.60 -10.43
CA ILE A 50 11.64 -26.34 -11.26
C ILE A 50 12.93 -26.54 -10.45
N ILE A 51 13.02 -25.95 -9.25
CA ILE A 51 14.18 -26.10 -8.37
C ILE A 51 14.36 -27.58 -7.99
N GLN A 52 13.29 -28.25 -7.61
CA GLN A 52 13.33 -29.66 -7.22
C GLN A 52 13.85 -30.56 -8.34
N HIS A 53 13.47 -30.26 -9.58
CA HIS A 53 13.79 -31.08 -10.75
C HIS A 53 15.23 -30.88 -11.25
N TYR A 54 15.72 -29.63 -11.27
CA TYR A 54 17.02 -29.30 -11.85
C TYR A 54 18.18 -29.21 -10.85
N THR A 55 17.91 -29.38 -9.55
CA THR A 55 18.93 -29.29 -8.49
C THR A 55 18.74 -30.36 -7.43
N ASN A 56 19.75 -30.56 -6.58
CA ASN A 56 19.72 -31.42 -5.40
C ASN A 56 19.85 -30.58 -4.11
N PRO A 57 19.48 -31.12 -2.94
CA PRO A 57 19.83 -30.51 -1.66
C PRO A 57 21.34 -30.20 -1.58
N GLY A 58 21.69 -28.99 -1.13
CA GLY A 58 23.06 -28.48 -1.06
C GLY A 58 23.56 -27.74 -2.31
N ASP A 59 22.91 -27.94 -3.48
CA ASP A 59 23.24 -27.20 -4.70
C ASP A 59 23.00 -25.69 -4.52
N LEU A 60 23.74 -24.89 -5.30
CA LEU A 60 23.61 -23.44 -5.33
C LEU A 60 22.61 -23.02 -6.42
N VAL A 61 21.59 -22.26 -6.04
CA VAL A 61 20.64 -21.60 -6.95
C VAL A 61 21.00 -20.12 -7.02
N LEU A 62 21.08 -19.56 -8.22
CA LEU A 62 21.23 -18.13 -8.45
C LEU A 62 19.95 -17.59 -9.07
N ASP A 63 19.34 -16.59 -8.45
CA ASP A 63 18.29 -15.77 -9.05
C ASP A 63 18.77 -14.32 -9.18
N PRO A 64 19.17 -13.88 -10.39
CA PRO A 64 19.69 -12.53 -10.60
C PRO A 64 18.59 -11.46 -10.64
N PHE A 65 17.31 -11.84 -10.54
CA PHE A 65 16.15 -10.94 -10.54
C PHE A 65 15.09 -11.42 -9.54
N CYS A 66 15.50 -11.57 -8.27
CA CYS A 66 14.72 -12.32 -7.29
C CYS A 66 13.35 -11.71 -6.96
N GLY A 67 13.17 -10.41 -7.17
CA GLY A 67 11.90 -9.72 -6.99
C GLY A 67 11.29 -9.98 -5.60
N GLY A 68 10.06 -10.48 -5.57
CA GLY A 68 9.40 -10.91 -4.34
C GLY A 68 9.82 -12.30 -3.87
N GLY A 69 11.09 -12.64 -3.89
CA GLY A 69 11.70 -13.73 -3.12
C GLY A 69 11.31 -15.19 -3.41
N VAL A 70 10.41 -15.48 -4.36
CA VAL A 70 9.86 -16.85 -4.56
C VAL A 70 10.96 -17.90 -4.76
N THR A 71 11.92 -17.65 -5.64
CA THR A 71 13.03 -18.59 -5.88
C THR A 71 13.88 -18.79 -4.63
N VAL A 72 14.12 -17.71 -3.86
CA VAL A 72 14.92 -17.73 -2.63
C VAL A 72 14.22 -18.57 -1.55
N VAL A 73 12.96 -18.25 -1.25
CA VAL A 73 12.15 -18.94 -0.25
C VAL A 73 12.01 -20.44 -0.58
N GLU A 74 11.65 -20.78 -1.81
CA GLU A 74 11.46 -22.19 -2.19
C GLU A 74 12.79 -22.96 -2.27
N SER A 75 13.89 -22.31 -2.66
CA SER A 75 15.23 -22.93 -2.61
C SER A 75 15.62 -23.31 -1.19
N LEU A 76 15.41 -22.41 -0.21
CA LEU A 76 15.72 -22.68 1.19
C LEU A 76 14.85 -23.80 1.77
N LYS A 77 13.54 -23.79 1.49
CA LYS A 77 12.63 -24.89 1.88
C LYS A 77 13.09 -26.25 1.34
N LEU A 78 13.60 -26.26 0.11
CA LEU A 78 14.13 -27.45 -0.55
C LEU A 78 15.60 -27.76 -0.16
N ARG A 79 16.15 -27.07 0.84
CA ARG A 79 17.52 -27.27 1.36
C ARG A 79 18.60 -27.00 0.32
N ARG A 80 18.42 -26.02 -0.56
CA ARG A 80 19.47 -25.49 -1.45
C ARG A 80 20.14 -24.28 -0.80
N ARG A 81 21.37 -24.00 -1.24
CA ARG A 81 21.99 -22.69 -1.03
C ARG A 81 21.45 -21.76 -2.11
N VAL A 82 21.28 -20.49 -1.81
CA VAL A 82 20.70 -19.55 -2.78
C VAL A 82 21.33 -18.17 -2.68
N VAL A 83 21.49 -17.53 -3.83
CA VAL A 83 21.86 -16.11 -3.96
C VAL A 83 20.76 -15.42 -4.75
N GLY A 84 20.08 -14.47 -4.13
CA GLY A 84 19.09 -13.60 -4.78
C GLY A 84 19.67 -12.21 -4.99
N ILE A 85 19.54 -11.66 -6.20
CA ILE A 85 19.96 -10.31 -6.56
C ILE A 85 18.75 -9.58 -7.13
N ASP A 86 18.58 -8.32 -6.75
CA ASP A 86 17.63 -7.42 -7.41
C ASP A 86 18.18 -5.98 -7.33
N ILE A 87 17.89 -5.17 -8.34
CA ILE A 87 18.26 -3.75 -8.34
C ILE A 87 17.36 -2.92 -7.41
N ASN A 88 16.14 -3.41 -7.16
CA ASN A 88 15.18 -2.73 -6.32
C ASN A 88 15.45 -3.05 -4.84
N PRO A 89 15.84 -2.06 -4.01
CA PRO A 89 16.12 -2.30 -2.59
C PRO A 89 14.89 -2.81 -1.81
N LEU A 90 13.68 -2.47 -2.25
CA LEU A 90 12.45 -3.00 -1.65
C LEU A 90 12.29 -4.50 -1.92
N ALA A 91 12.68 -4.98 -3.12
CA ALA A 91 12.62 -6.39 -3.47
C ALA A 91 13.59 -7.22 -2.63
N THR A 92 14.84 -6.75 -2.49
CA THR A 92 15.84 -7.40 -1.66
C THR A 92 15.44 -7.40 -0.18
N TRP A 93 14.86 -6.31 0.33
CA TRP A 93 14.40 -6.24 1.72
C TRP A 93 13.21 -7.16 1.99
N ILE A 94 12.18 -7.15 1.14
CA ILE A 94 11.04 -8.08 1.24
C ILE A 94 11.55 -9.53 1.26
N THR A 95 12.42 -9.88 0.30
CA THR A 95 12.99 -11.22 0.20
C THR A 95 13.77 -11.60 1.46
N GLN A 96 14.54 -10.66 2.03
CA GLN A 96 15.29 -10.88 3.26
C GLN A 96 14.35 -11.22 4.43
N VAL A 97 13.31 -10.40 4.66
CA VAL A 97 12.37 -10.62 5.77
C VAL A 97 11.59 -11.92 5.59
N GLU A 98 11.30 -12.34 4.36
CA GLU A 98 10.62 -13.60 4.09
C GLU A 98 11.43 -14.85 4.48
N VAL A 99 12.75 -14.74 4.68
CA VAL A 99 13.63 -15.88 4.97
C VAL A 99 14.46 -15.70 6.24
N GLU A 100 14.48 -14.51 6.82
CA GLU A 100 15.19 -14.23 8.06
C GLU A 100 14.46 -14.92 9.22
N PRO A 101 15.15 -15.76 10.00
CA PRO A 101 14.55 -16.35 11.20
C PRO A 101 14.29 -15.24 12.22
N VAL A 102 13.16 -15.36 12.92
CA VAL A 102 12.74 -14.44 13.99
C VAL A 102 12.18 -15.24 15.15
N ASP A 103 12.47 -14.81 16.37
CA ASP A 103 11.84 -15.36 17.56
C ASP A 103 10.36 -14.94 17.59
N LEU A 104 9.46 -15.93 17.56
CA LEU A 104 8.03 -15.68 17.44
C LEU A 104 7.44 -15.05 18.70
N ASP A 105 7.96 -15.40 19.88
CA ASP A 105 7.47 -14.86 21.15
C ASP A 105 7.90 -13.39 21.30
N GLU A 106 9.14 -13.07 20.92
CA GLU A 106 9.63 -11.68 20.89
C GLU A 106 8.87 -10.83 19.85
N LEU A 107 8.60 -11.39 18.67
CA LEU A 107 7.84 -10.71 17.62
C LEU A 107 6.40 -10.44 18.06
N GLU A 108 5.72 -11.41 18.66
CA GLU A 108 4.35 -11.25 19.14
C GLU A 108 4.27 -10.21 20.25
N ALA A 109 5.20 -10.23 21.21
CA ALA A 109 5.27 -9.24 22.28
C ALA A 109 5.48 -7.81 21.73
N ALA A 110 6.45 -7.64 20.83
CA ALA A 110 6.75 -6.36 20.20
C ALA A 110 5.59 -5.86 19.32
N PHE A 111 4.94 -6.76 18.58
CA PHE A 111 3.76 -6.43 17.79
C PHE A 111 2.61 -5.95 18.66
N ASN A 112 2.31 -6.64 19.76
CA ASN A 112 1.21 -6.27 20.65
C ASN A 112 1.45 -4.91 21.34
N GLU A 113 2.68 -4.65 21.77
CA GLU A 113 3.09 -3.34 22.30
C GLU A 113 2.89 -2.23 21.25
N TRP A 114 3.49 -2.42 20.07
CA TRP A 114 3.42 -1.46 18.98
C TRP A 114 1.98 -1.22 18.50
N TYR A 115 1.20 -2.29 18.33
CA TYR A 115 -0.20 -2.20 17.89
C TYR A 115 -1.07 -1.49 18.91
N LYS A 116 -0.91 -1.79 20.21
CA LYS A 116 -1.60 -1.06 21.28
C LYS A 116 -1.28 0.43 21.24
N TRP A 117 -0.01 0.78 21.12
CA TRP A 117 0.41 2.19 20.98
C TRP A 117 -0.21 2.83 19.74
N CYS A 118 -0.20 2.13 18.60
CA CYS A 118 -0.81 2.60 17.37
C CYS A 118 -2.31 2.86 17.55
N VAL A 119 -3.04 1.95 18.20
CA VAL A 119 -4.47 2.13 18.51
C VAL A 119 -4.68 3.40 19.33
N GLU A 120 -3.91 3.60 20.41
CA GLU A 120 -4.04 4.75 21.30
C GLU A 120 -3.71 6.08 20.61
N GLN A 121 -2.64 6.13 19.80
CA GLN A 121 -2.13 7.39 19.22
C GLN A 121 -2.72 7.74 17.86
N VAL A 122 -3.28 6.77 17.14
CA VAL A 122 -3.71 6.96 15.74
C VAL A 122 -5.22 6.82 15.58
N SER A 123 -5.89 5.91 16.30
CA SER A 123 -7.35 5.76 16.17
C SER A 123 -8.15 7.05 16.41
N PRO A 124 -7.75 7.98 17.30
CA PRO A 124 -8.43 9.28 17.47
C PRO A 124 -8.45 10.14 16.19
N LEU A 125 -7.55 9.89 15.24
CA LEU A 125 -7.55 10.55 13.93
C LEU A 125 -8.64 10.01 13.01
N PHE A 126 -9.10 8.79 13.23
CA PHE A 126 -10.03 8.03 12.39
C PHE A 126 -11.34 7.71 13.12
N THR A 127 -11.96 8.74 13.72
CA THR A 127 -13.30 8.62 14.31
C THR A 127 -14.37 9.29 13.45
N ALA A 128 -15.61 8.86 13.64
CA ALA A 128 -16.77 9.43 12.99
C ALA A 128 -18.02 9.22 13.83
N GLU A 129 -19.06 10.00 13.54
CA GLU A 129 -20.32 9.89 14.27
C GLU A 129 -21.13 8.64 13.85
N CYS A 130 -21.51 7.77 14.78
CA CYS A 130 -22.31 6.60 14.47
C CYS A 130 -23.68 6.99 13.88
N GLY A 131 -24.07 6.40 12.75
CA GLY A 131 -25.36 6.64 12.13
C GLY A 131 -26.55 6.34 13.03
N LYS A 132 -26.46 5.25 13.81
CA LYS A 132 -27.55 4.72 14.64
C LYS A 132 -27.67 5.38 16.01
N CYS A 133 -26.59 5.43 16.79
CA CYS A 133 -26.65 5.90 18.19
C CYS A 133 -26.05 7.29 18.41
N GLY A 134 -25.49 7.93 17.38
CA GLY A 134 -24.91 9.27 17.47
C GLY A 134 -23.58 9.36 18.24
N ASN A 135 -23.00 8.23 18.66
CA ASN A 135 -21.68 8.20 19.30
C ASN A 135 -20.62 8.83 18.38
N ARG A 136 -19.88 9.84 18.84
CA ARG A 136 -18.89 10.56 18.01
C ARG A 136 -17.54 9.87 17.90
N ASP A 137 -17.33 8.83 18.71
CA ASP A 137 -16.09 8.07 18.78
C ASP A 137 -16.21 6.69 18.10
N ALA A 138 -17.15 6.53 17.14
CA ALA A 138 -17.18 5.31 16.35
C ALA A 138 -15.96 5.26 15.43
N GLN A 139 -15.36 4.07 15.29
CA GLN A 139 -14.17 3.89 14.46
C GLN A 139 -14.56 4.01 12.99
N ALA A 140 -13.93 4.95 12.28
CA ALA A 140 -14.08 5.06 10.84
C ALA A 140 -13.20 4.00 10.16
N GLU A 141 -13.81 3.15 9.33
CA GLU A 141 -13.06 2.20 8.52
C GLU A 141 -12.39 2.91 7.34
N TRP A 142 -13.14 3.82 6.72
CA TRP A 142 -12.66 4.69 5.66
C TRP A 142 -13.56 5.90 5.46
N TYR A 143 -12.98 6.94 4.87
CA TYR A 143 -13.69 8.11 4.33
C TYR A 143 -13.56 8.09 2.80
N GLU A 144 -14.65 8.24 2.07
CA GLU A 144 -14.63 8.37 0.61
C GLU A 144 -14.68 9.85 0.25
N TRP A 145 -13.75 10.27 -0.62
CA TRP A 145 -13.54 11.65 -1.04
C TRP A 145 -13.68 11.77 -2.55
N SER A 146 -14.27 12.87 -3.01
CA SER A 146 -14.34 13.24 -4.43
C SER A 146 -13.50 14.49 -4.65
N ASN A 147 -12.73 14.54 -5.73
CA ASN A 147 -12.13 15.80 -6.14
C ASN A 147 -13.23 16.81 -6.50
N VAL A 148 -12.89 18.07 -6.30
CA VAL A 148 -13.65 19.25 -6.73
C VAL A 148 -12.85 19.95 -7.81
N VAL A 149 -13.47 20.15 -8.97
CA VAL A 149 -12.88 20.83 -10.13
C VAL A 149 -13.73 22.03 -10.51
N VAL A 150 -13.14 23.01 -11.21
CA VAL A 150 -13.89 24.16 -11.72
C VAL A 150 -14.49 23.82 -13.08
N CYS A 151 -15.80 23.98 -13.24
CA CYS A 151 -16.43 23.84 -14.56
C CYS A 151 -15.95 24.95 -15.51
N PRO A 152 -15.42 24.64 -16.70
CA PRO A 152 -14.91 25.66 -17.62
C PRO A 152 -16.01 26.58 -18.17
N ASP A 153 -17.25 26.11 -18.25
CA ASP A 153 -18.35 26.85 -18.89
C ASP A 153 -19.07 27.79 -17.92
N CYS A 154 -19.26 27.37 -16.67
CA CYS A 154 -20.01 28.15 -15.67
C CYS A 154 -19.17 28.66 -14.49
N GLY A 155 -17.89 28.30 -14.42
CA GLY A 155 -16.95 28.75 -13.38
C GLY A 155 -17.23 28.22 -11.97
N LYS A 156 -18.26 27.39 -11.78
CA LYS A 156 -18.66 26.85 -10.46
C LYS A 156 -17.94 25.54 -10.15
N ASP A 157 -17.74 25.29 -8.86
CA ASP A 157 -17.17 24.06 -8.31
C ASP A 157 -18.05 22.85 -8.58
N VAL A 158 -17.46 21.79 -9.16
CA VAL A 158 -18.12 20.52 -9.43
C VAL A 158 -17.48 19.41 -8.62
N VAL A 159 -18.28 18.78 -7.77
CA VAL A 159 -17.91 17.54 -7.07
C VAL A 159 -18.05 16.39 -8.07
N LEU A 160 -16.94 15.76 -8.45
CA LEU A 160 -16.94 14.75 -9.53
C LEU A 160 -17.85 13.54 -9.25
N ALA A 161 -18.04 13.14 -8.00
CA ALA A 161 -18.98 12.08 -7.63
C ALA A 161 -20.47 12.45 -7.80
N GLU A 162 -20.79 13.74 -7.89
CA GLU A 162 -22.14 14.26 -8.14
C GLU A 162 -22.37 14.52 -9.64
N ALA A 163 -21.32 14.49 -10.46
CA ALA A 163 -21.37 14.70 -11.89
C ALA A 163 -21.63 13.39 -12.66
N GLU A 164 -22.46 13.45 -13.70
CA GLU A 164 -22.71 12.28 -14.56
C GLU A 164 -21.48 12.00 -15.43
N LYS A 165 -20.89 10.81 -15.25
CA LYS A 165 -19.79 10.31 -16.08
C LYS A 165 -20.33 9.65 -17.35
N ARG A 166 -20.03 10.24 -18.50
CA ARG A 166 -20.27 9.68 -19.83
C ARG A 166 -19.06 8.83 -20.29
N LYS A 167 -19.11 8.30 -21.51
CA LYS A 167 -18.02 7.51 -22.12
C LYS A 167 -16.72 8.33 -22.22
N ASN A 168 -15.57 7.64 -22.25
CA ASN A 168 -14.23 8.24 -22.43
C ASN A 168 -13.84 9.32 -21.41
N ALA A 169 -14.23 9.13 -20.14
CA ALA A 169 -13.92 10.03 -19.02
C ALA A 169 -14.41 11.48 -19.21
N ILE A 170 -15.49 11.67 -19.98
CA ILE A 170 -16.18 12.95 -20.12
C ILE A 170 -17.26 13.04 -19.04
N TYR A 171 -17.29 14.17 -18.32
CA TYR A 171 -18.25 14.45 -17.27
C TYR A 171 -19.17 15.59 -17.70
N MET A 172 -20.44 15.50 -17.30
CA MET A 172 -21.43 16.57 -17.45
C MET A 172 -21.46 17.45 -16.20
N CYS A 173 -21.50 18.77 -16.38
CA CYS A 173 -21.72 19.70 -15.29
C CYS A 173 -23.09 19.46 -14.63
N PRO A 174 -23.19 19.28 -13.30
CA PRO A 174 -24.46 19.04 -12.61
C PRO A 174 -25.24 20.33 -12.32
N HIS A 175 -24.66 21.51 -12.52
CA HIS A 175 -25.32 22.79 -12.24
C HIS A 175 -26.49 23.06 -13.18
N LYS A 176 -27.65 23.40 -12.59
CA LYS A 176 -28.84 23.81 -13.34
C LYS A 176 -28.51 24.94 -14.33
N GLY A 177 -28.84 24.73 -15.60
CA GLY A 177 -28.61 25.69 -16.69
C GLY A 177 -27.26 25.58 -17.39
N CYS A 178 -26.30 24.84 -16.84
CA CYS A 178 -25.02 24.60 -17.49
C CYS A 178 -25.05 23.28 -18.27
N LYS A 179 -24.66 23.31 -19.56
CA LYS A 179 -24.53 22.11 -20.41
C LYS A 179 -23.08 21.67 -20.61
N GLY A 180 -22.18 22.19 -19.77
CA GLY A 180 -20.75 22.01 -19.95
C GLY A 180 -20.29 20.57 -19.84
N LYS A 181 -19.32 20.25 -20.69
CA LYS A 181 -18.71 18.93 -20.83
C LYS A 181 -17.22 19.08 -20.63
N PHE A 182 -16.64 18.26 -19.76
CA PHE A 182 -15.22 18.39 -19.46
C PHE A 182 -14.58 17.05 -19.15
N LYS A 183 -13.26 16.99 -19.29
CA LYS A 183 -12.42 15.88 -18.83
C LYS A 183 -11.68 16.36 -17.58
N PRO A 184 -11.92 15.78 -16.39
CA PRO A 184 -11.30 16.23 -15.15
C PRO A 184 -9.77 16.26 -15.20
N ALA A 185 -9.16 15.34 -15.97
CA ALA A 185 -7.72 15.31 -16.18
C ALA A 185 -7.14 16.58 -16.83
N LYS A 186 -7.97 17.43 -17.45
CA LYS A 186 -7.55 18.69 -18.07
C LYS A 186 -7.95 19.93 -17.26
N LEU A 187 -8.48 19.75 -16.06
CA LEU A 187 -8.99 20.83 -15.23
C LEU A 187 -8.14 20.99 -13.98
N GLU A 188 -8.06 22.23 -13.48
CA GLU A 188 -7.50 22.52 -12.17
C GLU A 188 -8.36 21.86 -11.08
N ARG A 189 -7.70 21.05 -10.23
CA ARG A 189 -8.31 20.54 -9.00
C ARG A 189 -8.22 21.60 -7.91
N ARG A 190 -9.36 21.98 -7.34
CA ARG A 190 -9.46 22.98 -6.26
C ARG A 190 -9.30 22.37 -4.87
N SER A 191 -9.99 21.27 -4.60
CA SER A 191 -10.07 20.65 -3.27
C SER A 191 -10.61 19.22 -3.34
N ASP A 192 -10.83 18.60 -2.19
CA ASP A 192 -11.59 17.36 -2.07
C ASP A 192 -12.80 17.56 -1.16
N LYS A 193 -13.91 16.89 -1.48
CA LYS A 193 -15.12 16.86 -0.66
C LYS A 193 -15.35 15.43 -0.16
N MET A 194 -15.50 15.26 1.15
CA MET A 194 -15.91 13.99 1.73
C MET A 194 -17.35 13.70 1.30
N ILE A 195 -17.60 12.50 0.76
CA ILE A 195 -18.89 12.10 0.20
C ILE A 195 -19.55 10.93 0.93
N TRP A 196 -18.74 10.04 1.54
CA TRP A 196 -19.23 8.91 2.33
C TRP A 196 -18.27 8.59 3.47
N VAL A 197 -18.80 8.01 4.54
CA VAL A 197 -18.05 7.52 5.68
C VAL A 197 -18.55 6.12 6.00
N LYS A 198 -17.63 5.16 6.15
CA LYS A 198 -17.95 3.85 6.72
C LYS A 198 -17.48 3.80 8.16
N THR A 199 -18.37 3.41 9.07
CA THR A 199 -18.04 3.31 10.50
C THR A 199 -18.37 1.94 11.06
N ARG A 200 -17.63 1.53 12.09
CA ARG A 200 -17.96 0.44 13.00
C ARG A 200 -18.01 1.02 14.41
N CYS A 201 -19.17 0.93 15.05
CA CYS A 201 -19.39 1.52 16.35
C CYS A 201 -19.22 0.49 17.47
N ASP A 202 -18.26 0.70 18.36
CA ASP A 202 -18.04 -0.23 19.48
C ASP A 202 -19.16 -0.22 20.52
N LYS A 203 -19.93 0.87 20.61
CA LYS A 203 -21.04 1.04 21.56
C LYS A 203 -22.30 0.25 21.17
N CYS A 204 -22.76 0.38 19.92
CA CYS A 204 -24.01 -0.26 19.46
C CYS A 204 -23.80 -1.38 18.44
N LYS A 205 -22.53 -1.71 18.12
CA LYS A 205 -22.08 -2.74 17.17
C LYS A 205 -22.54 -2.53 15.72
N GLU A 206 -23.17 -1.39 15.43
CA GLU A 206 -23.60 -1.03 14.08
C GLU A 206 -22.40 -0.82 13.17
N THR A 207 -22.52 -1.32 11.94
CA THR A 207 -21.63 -0.98 10.83
C THR A 207 -22.46 -0.33 9.74
N ASP A 208 -22.14 0.90 9.36
CA ASP A 208 -22.92 1.66 8.38
C ASP A 208 -22.03 2.38 7.36
N ILE A 209 -22.61 2.69 6.20
CA ILE A 209 -22.05 3.58 5.19
C ILE A 209 -23.04 4.73 5.02
N ARG A 210 -22.60 5.96 5.29
CA ARG A 210 -23.50 7.13 5.32
C ARG A 210 -22.84 8.39 4.76
N LYS A 211 -23.65 9.41 4.47
CA LYS A 211 -23.15 10.76 4.18
C LYS A 211 -22.43 11.33 5.41
N PRO A 212 -21.36 12.12 5.23
CA PRO A 212 -20.66 12.75 6.33
C PRO A 212 -21.57 13.72 7.09
N ARG A 213 -21.45 13.72 8.42
CA ARG A 213 -22.13 14.64 9.32
C ARG A 213 -21.22 15.85 9.60
N PRO A 214 -21.78 16.97 10.10
CA PRO A 214 -20.97 18.14 10.44
C PRO A 214 -19.81 17.86 11.42
N SER A 215 -19.97 16.89 12.32
CA SER A 215 -18.93 16.41 13.23
C SER A 215 -17.73 15.79 12.50
N ASP A 216 -17.96 14.93 11.51
CA ASP A 216 -16.89 14.30 10.72
C ASP A 216 -16.08 15.36 9.94
N LEU A 217 -16.79 16.30 9.32
CA LEU A 217 -16.17 17.41 8.57
C LEU A 217 -15.36 18.32 9.48
N ARG A 218 -15.87 18.63 10.68
CA ARG A 218 -15.14 19.41 11.69
C ARG A 218 -13.86 18.72 12.13
N LEU A 219 -13.88 17.40 12.34
CA LEU A 219 -12.68 16.63 12.69
C LEU A 219 -11.64 16.69 11.57
N ALA A 220 -12.04 16.38 10.33
CA ALA A 220 -11.14 16.42 9.18
C ALA A 220 -10.50 17.81 9.01
N GLY A 221 -11.31 18.87 9.05
CA GLY A 221 -10.79 20.24 8.94
C GLY A 221 -9.94 20.66 10.14
N LYS A 222 -10.22 20.17 11.37
CA LYS A 222 -9.37 20.41 12.54
C LYS A 222 -7.99 19.79 12.35
N ILE A 223 -7.92 18.54 11.85
CA ILE A 223 -6.65 17.84 11.60
C ILE A 223 -5.84 18.61 10.55
N GLU A 224 -6.45 18.94 9.42
CA GLU A 224 -5.80 19.68 8.33
C GLU A 224 -5.24 21.03 8.79
N ARG A 225 -6.03 21.84 9.52
CA ARG A 225 -5.57 23.13 10.04
C ARG A 225 -4.43 23.02 11.05
N ASN A 226 -4.35 21.92 11.80
CA ASN A 226 -3.35 21.73 12.84
C ASN A 226 -2.13 20.90 12.39
N GLU A 227 -2.11 20.38 11.16
CA GLU A 227 -1.05 19.48 10.69
C GLU A 227 0.36 20.04 10.92
N LYS A 228 0.63 21.27 10.47
CA LYS A 228 1.95 21.90 10.63
C LYS A 228 2.36 22.02 12.10
N LYS A 229 1.41 22.32 12.98
CA LYS A 229 1.63 22.42 14.42
C LYS A 229 1.98 21.05 15.01
N ILE A 230 1.17 20.03 14.70
CA ILE A 230 1.36 18.64 15.15
C ILE A 230 2.72 18.12 14.69
N VAL A 231 3.04 18.25 13.40
CA VAL A 231 4.31 17.79 12.81
C VAL A 231 5.51 18.43 13.52
N ARG A 232 5.43 19.74 13.82
CA ARG A 232 6.50 20.46 14.53
C ARG A 232 6.63 20.03 16.00
N GLU A 233 5.52 20.00 16.74
CA GLU A 233 5.52 19.71 18.18
C GLU A 233 5.92 18.25 18.46
N GLU A 234 5.44 17.34 17.61
CA GLU A 234 5.76 15.92 17.72
C GLU A 234 7.02 15.53 16.93
N LYS A 235 7.70 16.47 16.27
CA LYS A 235 8.91 16.22 15.46
C LYS A 235 8.72 15.05 14.47
N LEU A 236 7.62 15.06 13.74
CA LEU A 236 7.27 13.99 12.79
C LEU A 236 8.03 14.17 11.48
N PHE A 237 8.60 13.09 10.96
CA PHE A 237 9.17 13.06 9.62
C PHE A 237 8.05 12.99 8.57
N ILE A 238 7.99 13.97 7.67
CA ILE A 238 7.12 13.94 6.48
C ILE A 238 8.03 14.02 5.26
N PRO A 239 8.04 13.02 4.36
CA PRO A 239 8.88 13.06 3.17
C PRO A 239 8.47 14.22 2.27
N ASP A 240 9.43 15.02 1.82
CA ASP A 240 9.23 16.14 0.91
C ASP A 240 9.99 15.97 -0.40
N ASP A 241 10.40 14.75 -0.72
CA ASP A 241 10.94 14.37 -2.01
C ASP A 241 9.91 14.64 -3.13
N GLU A 242 10.38 15.33 -4.17
CA GLU A 242 9.62 15.54 -5.40
C GLU A 242 9.60 14.26 -6.23
N PHE A 243 8.52 14.03 -6.98
CA PHE A 243 8.52 12.94 -7.95
C PHE A 243 9.63 13.16 -8.98
N PRO A 244 10.47 12.15 -9.26
CA PRO A 244 11.41 12.23 -10.37
C PRO A 244 10.64 12.32 -11.68
N ASP A 245 11.06 13.20 -12.58
CA ASP A 245 10.42 13.38 -13.88
C ASP A 245 10.64 12.14 -14.77
N MET A 246 9.69 11.20 -14.70
CA MET A 246 9.71 9.91 -15.38
C MET A 246 8.42 9.65 -16.15
N ASN A 247 8.42 8.58 -16.96
CA ASN A 247 7.29 8.21 -17.83
C ASN A 247 5.94 8.21 -17.10
N TYR A 248 5.85 7.59 -15.91
CA TYR A 248 4.59 7.53 -15.16
C TYR A 248 4.11 8.88 -14.64
N VAL A 249 5.01 9.81 -14.33
CA VAL A 249 4.65 11.17 -13.91
C VAL A 249 4.02 11.92 -15.09
N ARG A 250 4.63 11.79 -16.27
CA ARG A 250 4.17 12.44 -17.52
C ARG A 250 2.88 11.81 -18.05
N GLU A 251 2.83 10.48 -18.15
CA GLU A 251 1.65 9.75 -18.64
C GLU A 251 0.42 9.94 -17.75
N ASN A 252 0.62 10.05 -16.43
CA ASN A 252 -0.46 10.29 -15.49
C ASN A 252 -0.69 11.78 -15.17
N ASP A 253 0.10 12.68 -15.75
CA ASP A 253 0.00 14.14 -15.59
C ASP A 253 -0.12 14.56 -14.11
N LEU A 254 0.78 14.04 -13.28
CA LEU A 254 0.68 14.15 -11.82
C LEU A 254 0.77 15.59 -11.31
N TYR A 255 1.68 16.38 -11.89
CA TYR A 255 1.88 17.77 -11.48
C TYR A 255 0.63 18.63 -11.72
N THR A 256 0.00 18.50 -12.89
CA THR A 256 -1.26 19.20 -13.21
C THR A 256 -2.40 18.78 -12.28
N LYS A 257 -2.37 17.54 -11.77
CA LYS A 257 -3.32 17.02 -10.78
C LYS A 257 -2.99 17.42 -9.34
N GLY A 258 -1.92 18.17 -9.11
CA GLY A 258 -1.50 18.66 -7.80
C GLY A 258 -0.72 17.63 -6.97
N PHE A 259 -0.06 16.67 -7.63
CA PHE A 259 0.86 15.72 -7.00
C PHE A 259 2.29 16.06 -7.43
N LYS A 260 2.98 16.84 -6.61
CA LYS A 260 4.38 17.21 -6.83
C LYS A 260 5.32 16.38 -5.98
N TYR A 261 4.95 16.12 -4.73
CA TYR A 261 5.75 15.39 -3.76
C TYR A 261 5.08 14.05 -3.40
N PHE A 262 5.86 13.06 -2.96
CA PHE A 262 5.29 11.77 -2.52
C PHE A 262 4.24 11.92 -1.42
N LYS A 263 4.43 12.88 -0.50
CA LYS A 263 3.45 13.23 0.55
C LYS A 263 2.09 13.69 0.02
N ASP A 264 1.99 14.12 -1.23
CA ASP A 264 0.73 14.58 -1.82
C ASP A 264 -0.25 13.42 -2.07
N TYR A 265 0.24 12.16 -2.13
CA TYR A 265 -0.61 10.98 -2.13
C TYR A 265 -1.29 10.68 -0.80
N PHE A 266 -0.94 11.40 0.26
CA PHE A 266 -1.50 11.16 1.58
C PHE A 266 -2.33 12.37 2.00
N THR A 267 -3.43 12.13 2.71
CA THR A 267 -4.16 13.22 3.38
C THR A 267 -3.34 13.72 4.59
N SER A 268 -3.65 14.92 5.11
CA SER A 268 -3.02 15.42 6.35
C SER A 268 -3.17 14.43 7.51
N ARG A 269 -4.35 13.80 7.61
CA ARG A 269 -4.62 12.75 8.59
C ARG A 269 -3.70 11.54 8.42
N GLN A 270 -3.56 11.04 7.20
CA GLN A 270 -2.68 9.89 6.92
C GLN A 270 -1.22 10.22 7.16
N ARG A 271 -0.74 11.41 6.79
CA ARG A 271 0.65 11.84 7.05
C ARG A 271 0.96 11.85 8.54
N ILE A 272 0.10 12.44 9.36
CA ILE A 272 0.28 12.42 10.82
C ILE A 272 0.28 10.97 11.34
N ALA A 273 -0.69 10.16 10.89
CA ALA A 273 -0.83 8.77 11.33
C ALA A 273 0.43 7.92 11.01
N ILE A 274 0.84 7.88 9.75
CA ILE A 274 1.98 7.06 9.31
C ILE A 274 3.30 7.55 9.92
N SER A 275 3.48 8.86 10.08
CA SER A 275 4.70 9.41 10.66
C SER A 275 4.80 9.19 12.15
N ARG A 276 3.66 9.20 12.89
CA ARG A 276 3.63 8.76 14.29
C ARG A 276 4.07 7.30 14.42
N ILE A 277 3.50 6.43 13.58
CA ILE A 277 3.79 4.99 13.59
C ILE A 277 5.26 4.73 13.27
N LEU A 278 5.79 5.36 12.22
CA LEU A 278 7.21 5.25 11.86
C LEU A 278 8.11 5.74 12.98
N LYS A 279 7.80 6.90 13.57
CA LYS A 279 8.57 7.45 14.68
C LYS A 279 8.64 6.51 15.89
N PHE A 280 7.56 5.81 16.23
CA PHE A 280 7.60 4.79 17.28
C PHE A 280 8.61 3.70 16.93
N LEU A 281 8.55 3.16 15.71
CA LEU A 281 9.46 2.12 15.26
C LEU A 281 10.92 2.61 15.20
N GLU A 282 11.18 3.86 14.84
CA GLU A 282 12.54 4.43 14.84
C GLU A 282 13.12 4.64 16.24
N GLN A 283 12.27 4.73 17.27
CA GLN A 283 12.66 4.98 18.65
C GLN A 283 12.71 3.72 19.51
N CYS A 284 12.16 2.60 19.03
CA CYS A 284 12.22 1.34 19.76
C CYS A 284 13.64 0.73 19.69
N SER A 285 13.92 -0.19 20.60
CA SER A 285 15.22 -0.89 20.69
C SER A 285 15.07 -2.39 20.43
N TYR A 286 14.13 -2.77 19.56
CA TYR A 286 13.94 -4.17 19.18
C TYR A 286 15.16 -4.71 18.44
N LYS A 287 15.36 -6.04 18.51
CA LYS A 287 16.32 -6.73 17.64
C LYS A 287 15.99 -6.49 16.17
N ARG A 288 17.00 -6.57 15.31
CA ARG A 288 16.90 -6.21 13.88
C ARG A 288 15.81 -6.99 13.15
N ASP A 289 15.72 -8.30 13.37
CA ASP A 289 14.74 -9.22 12.81
C ASP A 289 13.31 -8.87 13.22
N VAL A 290 13.08 -8.58 14.51
CA VAL A 290 11.80 -8.13 15.04
C VAL A 290 11.44 -6.76 14.46
N TYR A 291 12.37 -5.80 14.49
CA TYR A 291 12.18 -4.47 13.92
C TYR A 291 11.84 -4.52 12.42
N TYR A 292 12.55 -5.32 11.62
CA TYR A 292 12.28 -5.47 10.19
C TYR A 292 10.94 -6.16 9.91
N SER A 293 10.53 -7.10 10.74
CA SER A 293 9.21 -7.74 10.67
C SER A 293 8.09 -6.72 10.91
N LEU A 294 8.20 -5.89 11.96
CA LEU A 294 7.24 -4.81 12.22
C LEU A 294 7.25 -3.73 11.13
N LEU A 295 8.44 -3.37 10.65
CA LEU A 295 8.59 -2.42 9.55
C LEU A 295 7.93 -2.96 8.27
N THR A 296 7.98 -4.27 8.02
CA THR A 296 7.27 -4.94 6.91
C THR A 296 5.76 -4.77 7.01
N VAL A 297 5.19 -4.94 8.21
CA VAL A 297 3.76 -4.68 8.45
C VAL A 297 3.42 -3.22 8.18
N PHE A 298 4.26 -2.29 8.65
CA PHE A 298 4.10 -0.85 8.41
C PHE A 298 4.14 -0.50 6.93
N THR A 299 5.19 -0.89 6.19
CA THR A 299 5.33 -0.54 4.77
C THR A 299 4.27 -1.22 3.92
N ALA A 300 3.87 -2.46 4.25
CA ALA A 300 2.78 -3.15 3.58
C ALA A 300 1.44 -2.42 3.73
N SER A 301 1.22 -1.75 4.87
CA SER A 301 0.02 -0.94 5.09
C SER A 301 -0.04 0.30 4.18
N LEU A 302 1.12 0.88 3.82
CA LEU A 302 1.21 2.12 3.03
C LEU A 302 0.50 2.02 1.67
N ARG A 303 0.47 0.82 1.10
CA ARG A 303 -0.23 0.52 -0.16
C ARG A 303 -1.69 0.94 -0.13
N ASN A 304 -2.37 0.79 1.01
CA ASN A 304 -3.80 1.08 1.13
C ASN A 304 -4.12 2.32 1.99
N THR A 305 -3.11 2.94 2.62
CA THR A 305 -3.26 4.20 3.40
C THR A 305 -2.90 5.43 2.57
N ASN A 306 -3.34 5.51 1.32
CA ASN A 306 -3.06 6.64 0.43
C ASN A 306 -4.25 6.92 -0.50
N ARG A 307 -4.16 8.00 -1.28
CA ARG A 307 -5.16 8.49 -2.22
C ARG A 307 -5.32 7.65 -3.49
N LEU A 308 -4.49 6.63 -3.71
CA LEU A 308 -4.58 5.70 -4.86
C LEU A 308 -5.62 4.59 -4.63
N SER A 309 -6.04 4.40 -3.38
CA SER A 309 -7.10 3.45 -3.02
C SER A 309 -8.46 3.96 -3.46
N ALA A 310 -9.24 3.13 -4.16
CA ALA A 310 -10.62 3.45 -4.51
C ALA A 310 -11.54 2.28 -4.18
N ARG A 311 -12.83 2.56 -4.01
CA ARG A 311 -13.86 1.53 -3.88
C ARG A 311 -14.33 1.08 -5.26
N ASN A 312 -14.52 -0.22 -5.41
CA ASN A 312 -15.26 -0.80 -6.53
C ASN A 312 -16.36 -1.70 -5.97
N PRO A 313 -17.64 -1.29 -5.97
CA PRO A 313 -18.74 -2.07 -5.39
C PRO A 313 -18.90 -3.48 -5.99
N ASN A 314 -18.49 -3.65 -7.25
CA ASN A 314 -18.57 -4.93 -7.97
C ASN A 314 -17.34 -5.83 -7.74
N TRP A 315 -16.39 -5.40 -6.92
CA TRP A 315 -15.12 -6.09 -6.69
C TRP A 315 -14.78 -6.11 -5.19
N ARG A 316 -14.42 -7.28 -4.66
CA ARG A 316 -14.03 -7.47 -3.23
C ARG A 316 -15.01 -6.87 -2.21
N GLY A 317 -16.31 -6.92 -2.51
CA GLY A 317 -17.37 -6.41 -1.62
C GLY A 317 -17.29 -4.91 -1.35
N GLY A 318 -16.68 -4.13 -2.25
CA GLY A 318 -16.60 -2.67 -2.12
C GLY A 318 -15.59 -2.18 -1.09
N ASN A 319 -14.61 -3.00 -0.69
CA ASN A 319 -13.50 -2.54 0.13
C ASN A 319 -12.51 -1.69 -0.69
N PRO A 320 -11.93 -0.62 -0.10
CA PRO A 320 -10.87 0.15 -0.75
C PRO A 320 -9.65 -0.71 -1.10
N GLU A 321 -9.15 -0.58 -2.32
CA GLU A 321 -7.88 -1.18 -2.74
C GLU A 321 -7.17 -0.27 -3.75
N TRP A 322 -5.84 -0.21 -3.68
CA TRP A 322 -5.02 0.28 -4.78
C TRP A 322 -4.93 -0.78 -5.90
N GLY A 323 -5.81 -0.68 -6.89
CA GLY A 323 -6.05 -1.73 -7.89
C GLY A 323 -4.99 -1.91 -8.98
N GLY A 324 -3.97 -1.04 -9.08
CA GLY A 324 -2.98 -1.07 -10.16
C GLY A 324 -1.54 -0.87 -9.68
N HIS A 325 -0.58 -1.14 -10.55
CA HIS A 325 0.87 -0.99 -10.31
C HIS A 325 1.40 0.40 -10.71
N MET A 326 0.50 1.36 -10.92
CA MET A 326 0.81 2.71 -11.40
C MET A 326 0.39 3.76 -10.38
N TYR A 327 1.14 4.86 -10.38
CA TYR A 327 0.86 6.08 -9.63
C TYR A 327 -0.32 6.84 -10.25
N TRP A 328 -1.50 6.23 -10.24
CA TRP A 328 -2.71 6.79 -10.82
C TRP A 328 -3.70 7.20 -9.71
N PRO A 329 -3.82 8.50 -9.39
CA PRO A 329 -4.81 8.97 -8.44
C PRO A 329 -6.21 8.97 -9.08
N PRO A 330 -7.18 8.21 -8.52
CA PRO A 330 -8.57 8.26 -8.96
C PRO A 330 -9.24 9.57 -8.57
N SER A 331 -10.23 9.99 -9.36
CA SER A 331 -11.04 11.19 -9.06
C SER A 331 -11.91 11.05 -7.79
N VAL A 332 -12.18 9.82 -7.39
CA VAL A 332 -12.85 9.46 -6.15
C VAL A 332 -11.97 8.43 -5.45
N TYR A 333 -11.51 8.73 -4.24
CA TYR A 333 -10.60 7.89 -3.49
C TYR A 333 -11.14 7.58 -2.10
N CYS A 334 -10.63 6.51 -1.51
CA CYS A 334 -10.93 6.09 -0.15
C CYS A 334 -9.70 6.27 0.73
N GLU A 335 -9.85 7.10 1.73
CA GLU A 335 -8.90 7.24 2.82
C GLU A 335 -9.23 6.21 3.90
N ALA A 336 -8.54 5.07 3.88
CA ALA A 336 -8.72 4.01 4.87
C ALA A 336 -8.00 4.32 6.19
N SER A 337 -8.55 3.80 7.29
CA SER A 337 -7.90 3.83 8.60
C SER A 337 -6.62 3.01 8.59
N THR A 338 -5.52 3.65 9.00
CA THR A 338 -4.21 3.00 9.09
C THR A 338 -4.22 1.82 10.04
N ILE A 339 -4.90 1.95 11.19
CA ILE A 339 -4.96 0.90 12.22
C ILE A 339 -5.68 -0.34 11.71
N GLN A 340 -6.78 -0.17 10.97
CA GLN A 340 -7.48 -1.31 10.40
C GLN A 340 -6.66 -2.07 9.36
N LEU A 341 -5.75 -1.38 8.66
CA LEU A 341 -4.89 -2.01 7.67
C LEU A 341 -3.72 -2.75 8.34
N ILE A 342 -3.16 -2.21 9.42
CA ILE A 342 -2.18 -2.92 10.26
C ILE A 342 -2.83 -4.18 10.84
N ALA A 343 -4.05 -4.08 11.37
CA ALA A 343 -4.78 -5.22 11.94
C ALA A 343 -5.10 -6.34 10.93
N LYS A 344 -5.18 -6.03 9.63
CA LYS A 344 -5.43 -7.01 8.56
C LYS A 344 -4.18 -7.75 8.09
N ASN A 345 -2.99 -7.23 8.43
CA ASN A 345 -1.70 -7.81 8.10
C ASN A 345 -1.12 -8.65 9.26
N ILE A 346 -1.94 -8.94 10.28
CA ILE A 346 -1.66 -9.86 11.39
C ILE A 346 -1.76 -11.31 10.89
#